data_AF-T1EL10-F1
#
_entry.id   AF-T1EL10-F1
#
_cell.length_a   1.000
_cell.length_b   1.000
_cell.length_c   1.000
_cell.angle_alpha   90.00
_cell.angle_beta   90.00
_cell.angle_gamma   90.00
#
_symmetry.space_group_name_H-M   'P 1'
#
loop_
_entity.id
_entity.type
_entity.pdbx_description
1 polymer ?
#
loop_
_entity_poly.entity_id
_entity_poly.type
_entity_poly.pdbx_seq_one_letter_code
_entity_poly.pdbx_strand_id
1 'polypeptide(L)' 'SQFPCLEPAARKYLSAPPTSVASEQLFSSAGQIYADRRSNLLGENVEKLLFLAYNIRIFGFK' A
#
# COMPACT_ATOMS: atom_id res chain seq x y z
N SER A 1 -4.84 -27.58 -9.67
CA SER A 1 -4.81 -26.42 -10.56
C SER A 1 -4.70 -26.84 -12.00
N GLN A 2 -5.39 -26.14 -12.91
CA GLN A 2 -5.48 -26.50 -14.33
C GLN A 2 -4.16 -26.31 -15.10
N PHE A 3 -3.20 -25.53 -14.56
CA PHE A 3 -1.87 -25.30 -15.15
C PHE A 3 -0.77 -25.13 -14.07
N PRO A 4 -0.18 -26.23 -13.56
CA PRO A 4 0.74 -26.19 -12.41
C PRO A 4 2.05 -25.43 -12.66
N CYS A 5 2.55 -25.38 -13.90
CA CYS A 5 3.77 -24.64 -14.25
C CYS A 5 3.52 -23.17 -14.59
N LEU A 6 2.31 -22.83 -15.05
CA LEU A 6 1.94 -21.47 -15.45
C LEU A 6 1.41 -20.66 -14.26
N GLU A 7 0.73 -21.31 -13.33
CA GLU A 7 0.16 -20.68 -12.15
C GLU A 7 1.17 -19.84 -11.35
N PRO A 8 2.42 -20.30 -11.07
CA PRO A 8 3.40 -19.49 -10.36
C PRO A 8 3.80 -18.23 -11.13
N ALA A 9 3.94 -18.34 -12.46
CA ALA A 9 4.29 -17.21 -13.32
C ALA A 9 3.14 -16.20 -13.40
N ALA A 10 1.91 -16.67 -13.59
CA ALA A 10 0.72 -15.82 -13.63
C ALA A 10 0.53 -15.06 -12.31
N ARG A 11 0.68 -15.74 -11.15
CA ARG A 11 0.61 -15.10 -9.84
C ARG A 11 1.72 -14.06 -9.63
N LYS A 12 2.92 -14.29 -10.16
CA LYS A 12 4.04 -13.35 -10.01
C LYS A 12 3.90 -12.12 -10.90
N TYR A 13 3.51 -12.28 -12.16
CA TYR A 13 3.52 -11.20 -13.14
C TYR A 13 2.18 -10.47 -13.30
N LEU A 14 1.05 -11.10 -12.94
CA LEU A 14 -0.28 -10.49 -13.06
C LEU A 14 -0.84 -10.01 -11.71
N SER A 15 -0.09 -10.11 -10.62
CA SER A 15 -0.53 -9.63 -9.30
C SER A 15 -0.34 -8.12 -9.11
N ALA A 16 0.58 -7.50 -9.86
CA ALA A 16 0.81 -6.07 -9.79
C ALA A 16 -0.31 -5.32 -10.53
N PRO A 17 -0.84 -4.22 -9.97
CA PRO A 17 -1.72 -3.35 -10.71
C PRO A 17 -0.99 -2.75 -11.93
N PRO A 18 -1.68 -2.54 -13.06
CA PRO A 18 -1.06 -2.08 -14.31
C PRO A 18 -0.52 -0.65 -14.24
N THR A 19 -0.82 0.10 -13.17
CA THR A 19 -0.42 1.50 -13.03
C THR A 19 -0.01 1.83 -11.58
N SER A 20 0.86 2.84 -11.43
CA SER A 20 1.27 3.39 -10.14
C SER A 20 0.22 4.34 -9.53
N VAL A 21 -0.90 4.58 -10.21
CA VAL A 21 -1.90 5.59 -9.85
C VAL A 21 -2.46 5.37 -8.44
N ALA A 22 -2.66 4.11 -8.02
CA ALA A 22 -3.13 3.80 -6.68
C ALA A 22 -2.11 4.22 -5.60
N SER A 23 -0.82 4.02 -5.86
CA SER A 23 0.26 4.46 -4.97
C SER A 23 0.33 5.99 -4.93
N GLU A 24 0.24 6.66 -6.08
CA GLU A 24 0.28 8.12 -6.18
C GLU A 24 -0.91 8.79 -5.48
N GLN A 25 -2.11 8.22 -5.59
CA GLN A 25 -3.30 8.66 -4.87
C GLN A 25 -3.14 8.48 -3.35
N LEU A 26 -2.56 7.36 -2.92
CA LEU A 26 -2.24 7.11 -1.53
C LEU A 26 -1.23 8.14 -1.00
N PHE A 27 -0.14 8.38 -1.71
CA PHE A 27 0.86 9.38 -1.30
C PHE A 27 0.32 10.82 -1.34
N SER A 28 -0.54 11.15 -2.31
CA SER A 28 -1.14 12.49 -2.42
C SER A 28 -2.18 12.75 -1.34
N SER A 29 -3.07 11.79 -1.09
CA SER A 29 -4.11 11.88 -0.06
C SER A 29 -3.49 11.85 1.33
N ALA A 30 -2.50 10.98 1.51
CA ALA A 30 -1.79 10.93 2.75
C ALA A 30 -0.95 12.20 2.94
N GLY A 31 -0.39 12.81 1.87
CA GLY A 31 0.20 14.16 1.83
C GLY A 31 -0.57 15.23 2.58
N GLN A 32 -1.89 15.27 2.37
CA GLN A 32 -2.80 16.23 3.01
C GLN A 32 -3.05 15.89 4.49
N ILE A 33 -3.20 14.60 4.83
CA ILE A 33 -3.30 14.13 6.22
C ILE A 33 -1.97 14.32 6.97
N TYR A 34 -0.85 14.20 6.26
CA TYR A 34 0.51 14.39 6.75
C TYR A 34 0.75 15.84 7.11
N ALA A 35 0.36 16.83 6.29
CA ALA A 35 0.59 18.24 6.57
C ALA A 35 -0.06 18.70 7.90
N ASP A 36 -1.28 18.21 8.18
CA ASP A 36 -2.07 18.60 9.36
C ASP A 36 -1.56 17.95 10.67
N ARG A 37 -0.98 16.74 10.60
CA ARG A 37 -0.49 15.97 11.77
C ARG A 37 1.04 15.99 11.98
N ARG A 38 1.81 16.63 11.09
CA ARG A 38 3.30 16.60 11.10
C ARG A 38 3.96 17.41 12.22
N SER A 39 3.21 18.25 12.95
CA SER A 39 3.80 19.10 13.99
C SER A 39 4.54 18.33 15.09
N ASN A 40 4.31 17.01 15.26
CA ASN A 40 4.90 16.21 16.34
C ASN A 40 5.46 14.81 15.96
N LEU A 41 5.58 14.44 14.68
CA LEU A 41 6.01 13.09 14.29
C LEU A 41 7.22 13.11 13.33
N LEU A 42 8.33 12.50 13.75
CA LEU A 42 9.53 12.22 12.94
C LEU A 42 9.15 11.47 11.65
N GLY A 43 9.78 11.83 10.53
CA GLY A 43 9.46 11.28 9.20
C GLY A 43 9.49 9.75 9.11
N GLU A 44 10.35 9.08 9.89
CA GLU A 44 10.44 7.62 9.94
C GLU A 44 9.17 6.96 10.53
N ASN A 45 8.50 7.63 11.47
CA ASN A 45 7.25 7.12 12.05
C ASN A 45 6.08 7.27 11.07
N VAL A 46 6.17 8.23 10.15
CA VAL A 46 5.11 8.53 9.18
C VAL A 46 4.99 7.42 8.14
N GLU A 47 6.11 6.90 7.64
CA GLU A 47 6.11 5.77 6.69
C GLU A 47 5.53 4.50 7.31
N LYS A 48 5.90 4.20 8.56
CA LYS A 48 5.36 3.06 9.33
C LYS A 48 3.85 3.19 9.52
N LEU A 49 3.37 4.40 9.85
CA LEU A 49 1.94 4.67 10.01
C LEU A 49 1.18 4.55 8.68
N LEU A 50 1.75 4.99 7.56
CA LEU A 50 1.14 4.82 6.24
C LEU A 50 1.01 3.34 5.88
N PHE A 51 2.10 2.58 6.07
CA PHE A 51 2.12 1.14 5.84
C PHE A 51 1.03 0.45 6.67
N LEU A 52 0.94 0.77 7.97
CA LEU A 52 -0.08 0.22 8.84
C LEU A 52 -1.50 0.62 8.41
N ALA A 53 -1.76 1.90 8.16
CA ALA A 53 -3.08 2.40 7.79
C ALA A 53 -3.63 1.78 6.51
N TYR A 54 -2.76 1.50 5.53
CA TYR A 54 -3.12 0.82 4.31
C TYR A 54 -3.37 -0.69 4.53
N ASN A 55 -2.46 -1.36 5.21
CA ASN A 55 -2.47 -2.82 5.32
C ASN A 55 -3.40 -3.35 6.43
N ILE A 56 -3.70 -2.57 7.48
CA ILE A 56 -4.64 -2.98 8.57
C ILE A 56 -6.00 -3.41 8.01
N ARG A 57 -6.47 -2.73 6.96
CA ARG A 57 -7.72 -3.05 6.27
C ARG A 57 -7.69 -4.41 5.59
N ILE A 58 -6.52 -4.82 5.08
CA ILE A 58 -6.31 -6.12 4.42
C ILE A 58 -6.31 -7.25 5.46
N PHE A 59 -5.78 -6.98 6.66
CA PHE A 59 -5.71 -7.96 7.75
C PHE A 59 -6.99 -8.07 8.59
N GLY A 60 -8.04 -7.30 8.27
CA GLY A 60 -9.33 -7.38 8.96
C GLY A 60 -9.34 -6.83 10.39
N PHE A 61 -8.31 -6.07 10.79
CA PHE A 61 -8.30 -5.36 12.08
C PHE A 61 -9.28 -4.18 11.99
N LYS A 62 -10.31 -4.19 12.85
CA LYS A 62 -11.24 -3.06 13.06
C LYS A 62 -10.74 -2.16 14.18
#